data_AF-A0A392NIC5-F1
#
_entry.id   AF-A0A392NIC5-F1
#
_cell.length_a   1.000
_cell.length_b   1.000
_cell.length_c   1.000
_cell.angle_alpha   90.00
_cell.angle_beta   90.00
_cell.angle_gamma   90.00
#
_symmetry.space_group_name_H-M   'P 1'
#
loop_
_entity.id
_entity.type
_entity.pdbx_description
1 polymer ?
#
loop_
_entity_poly.entity_id
_entity_poly.type
_entity_poly.pdbx_seq_one_letter_code
_entity_poly.pdbx_strand_id
1 'polypeptide(L)'
;MPFRFFKVWTSHTDCVALVKEIWSKPAHGNPMTVFGNIDSQVKLAVDEVNRIQNLIDESGVTDDLQQLDYNAQLILTKTLLRQDQFWRDKARVQHFMQGDRNTSYYHRLAKIKAVTKQIHFLNSDTGVLSNSTEIENHIVNYFKAIFCGANSCLVNNMVNNSIPSTVTDEDNAMLTLVPFLEEIKASVFALNGDGAP
;
A
#
# COMPACT_ATOMS: atom_id res chain seq x y z
N MET A 1 5.82 13.11 20.65
CA MET A 1 5.28 11.75 20.90
C MET A 1 4.80 11.16 19.58
N PRO A 2 5.27 9.98 19.15
CA PRO A 2 4.68 9.29 17.99
C PRO A 2 3.24 8.89 18.32
N PHE A 3 2.32 9.11 17.39
CA PHE A 3 0.94 8.67 17.54
C PHE A 3 0.91 7.14 17.48
N ARG A 4 0.43 6.51 18.56
CA ARG A 4 0.22 5.07 18.67
C ARG A 4 -1.26 4.85 18.86
N PHE A 5 -1.90 4.17 17.92
CA PHE A 5 -3.30 3.80 18.03
C PHE A 5 -3.45 2.76 19.14
N PHE A 6 -4.24 3.06 20.17
CA PHE A 6 -4.52 2.13 21.25
C PHE A 6 -5.90 1.50 21.03
N LYS A 7 -5.96 0.16 21.05
CA LYS A 7 -7.18 -0.63 20.85
C LYS A 7 -8.29 -0.29 21.86
N VAL A 8 -7.94 0.26 23.03
CA VAL A 8 -8.93 0.72 24.01
C VAL A 8 -9.85 1.82 23.47
N TRP A 9 -9.38 2.61 22.50
CA TRP A 9 -10.16 3.69 21.90
C TRP A 9 -11.37 3.17 21.14
N THR A 10 -11.31 1.98 20.52
CA THR A 10 -12.47 1.40 19.83
C THR A 10 -13.58 0.94 20.78
N SER A 11 -13.32 0.87 22.09
CA SER A 11 -14.33 0.55 23.11
C SER A 11 -15.08 1.79 23.59
N HIS A 12 -14.57 2.99 23.26
CA HIS A 12 -15.22 4.25 23.58
C HIS A 12 -16.32 4.54 22.56
N THR A 13 -17.53 4.85 23.03
CA THR A 13 -18.71 5.12 22.19
C THR A 13 -18.45 6.21 21.14
N ASP A 14 -17.67 7.21 21.53
CA ASP A 14 -17.41 8.38 20.68
C ASP A 14 -16.31 8.15 19.65
N CYS A 15 -15.52 7.07 19.75
CA CYS A 15 -14.44 6.81 18.80
C CYS A 15 -15.01 6.56 17.39
N VAL A 16 -16.10 5.80 17.28
CA VAL A 16 -16.76 5.54 16.01
C VAL A 16 -17.40 6.81 15.44
N ALA A 17 -18.01 7.63 16.30
CA ALA A 17 -18.61 8.90 15.90
C ALA A 17 -17.54 9.90 15.39
N LEU A 18 -16.41 10.01 16.10
CA LEU A 18 -15.30 10.88 15.74
C LEU A 18 -14.63 10.46 14.43
N VAL A 19 -14.41 9.15 14.23
CA VAL A 19 -13.86 8.63 12.97
C VAL A 19 -14.82 8.91 11.82
N LYS A 20 -16.12 8.69 12.00
CA LYS A 20 -17.14 9.02 11.00
C LYS A 20 -17.16 10.50 10.65
N GLU A 21 -17.07 11.38 11.64
CA GLU A 21 -17.07 12.84 11.46
C GLU A 21 -15.80 13.33 10.73
N ILE A 22 -14.63 12.79 11.07
CA ILE A 22 -13.36 13.17 10.44
C ILE A 22 -13.31 12.64 9.00
N TRP A 23 -13.81 11.43 8.74
CA TRP A 23 -13.84 10.83 7.39
C TRP A 23 -14.93 11.39 6.49
N SER A 24 -15.96 12.04 7.02
CA SER A 24 -16.97 12.73 6.20
C SER A 24 -16.56 14.15 5.79
N LYS A 25 -15.45 14.68 6.32
CA LYS A 25 -14.86 15.92 5.83
C LYS A 25 -14.11 15.65 4.52
N PRO A 26 -14.39 16.37 3.42
CA PRO A 26 -13.70 16.17 2.15
C PRO A 26 -12.20 16.50 2.31
N ALA A 27 -11.37 15.47 2.22
CA ALA A 27 -9.92 15.63 2.12
C ALA A 27 -9.60 16.22 0.74
N HIS A 28 -9.34 17.52 0.70
CA HIS A 28 -8.95 18.20 -0.53
C HIS A 28 -7.45 17.95 -0.79
N GLY A 29 -7.17 17.06 -1.73
CA GLY A 29 -5.82 16.77 -2.20
C GLY A 29 -5.68 15.33 -2.65
N ASN A 30 -4.85 15.09 -3.66
CA ASN A 30 -4.43 13.73 -4.00
C ASN A 30 -3.69 13.15 -2.78
N PRO A 31 -3.98 11.92 -2.30
CA PRO A 31 -3.18 11.28 -1.25
C PRO A 31 -1.68 11.29 -1.58
N MET A 32 -1.30 11.21 -2.86
CA MET A 32 0.08 11.41 -3.32
C MET A 32 0.61 12.84 -3.13
N THR A 33 -0.22 13.88 -3.15
CA THR A 33 0.24 15.25 -2.85
C THR A 33 0.47 15.48 -1.37
N VAL A 34 -0.24 14.76 -0.48
CA VAL A 34 -0.09 14.88 0.98
C VAL A 34 0.97 13.91 1.54
N PHE A 35 1.03 12.68 1.03
CA PHE A 35 1.98 11.63 1.47
C PHE A 35 3.16 11.42 0.52
N GLY A 36 3.00 11.69 -0.78
CA GLY A 36 4.03 11.43 -1.80
C GLY A 36 5.07 12.53 -1.96
N ASN A 37 4.96 13.64 -1.22
CA ASN A 37 5.98 14.70 -1.23
C ASN A 37 7.07 14.48 -0.17
N ILE A 38 7.35 13.21 0.17
CA ILE A 38 8.29 12.82 1.21
C ILE A 38 9.71 13.34 0.91
N ASP A 39 10.10 13.36 -0.36
CA ASP A 39 11.40 13.89 -0.81
C ASP A 39 11.49 15.42 -0.61
N SER A 40 10.41 16.17 -0.88
CA SER A 40 10.36 17.60 -0.57
C SER A 40 10.36 17.87 0.93
N GLN A 41 9.71 17.03 1.74
CA GLN A 41 9.76 17.19 3.20
C GLN A 41 11.16 16.90 3.76
N VAL A 42 11.87 15.91 3.22
CA VAL A 42 13.28 15.67 3.56
C VAL A 42 14.11 16.89 3.18
N LYS A 43 13.93 17.44 1.97
CA LYS A 43 14.63 18.64 1.53
C LYS A 43 14.40 19.82 2.48
N LEU A 44 13.15 20.12 2.83
CA LEU A 44 12.82 21.20 3.76
C LEU A 44 13.44 21.00 5.15
N ALA A 45 13.46 19.75 5.65
CA ALA A 45 14.07 19.45 6.94
C ALA A 45 15.61 19.59 6.91
N VAL A 46 16.25 19.22 5.79
CA VAL A 46 17.69 19.44 5.58
C VAL A 46 18.01 20.93 5.49
N ASP A 47 17.22 21.68 4.71
CA ASP A 47 17.40 23.12 4.54
C ASP A 47 17.27 23.86 5.88
N GLU A 48 16.34 23.44 6.76
CA GLU A 48 16.17 24.03 8.08
C GLU A 48 17.33 23.73 9.03
N VAL A 49 17.86 22.50 9.03
CA VAL A 49 19.07 22.15 9.81
C VAL A 49 20.26 23.00 9.32
N ASN A 50 20.46 23.09 8.01
CA ASN A 50 21.53 23.91 7.42
C ASN A 50 21.38 25.39 7.81
N ARG A 51 20.15 25.93 7.78
CA ARG A 51 19.87 27.30 8.18
C ARG A 51 20.26 27.57 9.64
N ILE A 52 19.92 26.66 10.55
CA ILE A 52 20.25 26.80 11.97
C ILE A 52 21.74 26.62 12.21
N GLN A 53 22.39 25.67 11.53
CA GLN A 53 23.84 25.46 11.63
C GLN A 53 24.61 26.70 11.16
N ASN A 54 24.21 27.31 10.04
CA ASN A 54 24.80 28.56 9.58
C ASN A 54 24.63 29.70 10.60
N LEU A 55 23.46 29.79 11.25
CA LEU A 55 23.25 30.78 12.32
C LEU A 55 24.15 30.54 13.53
N ILE A 56 24.38 29.28 13.90
CA ILE A 56 25.32 28.92 14.97
C ILE A 56 26.76 29.30 14.58
N ASP A 57 27.14 29.06 13.32
CA ASP A 57 28.47 29.40 12.81
C ASP A 57 28.70 30.93 12.77
N GLU A 58 27.67 31.71 12.46
CA GLU A 58 27.73 33.18 12.39
C GLU A 58 27.61 33.86 13.77
N SER A 59 26.73 33.37 14.64
CA SER A 59 26.32 34.05 15.88
C SER A 59 26.98 33.47 17.14
N GLY A 60 27.60 32.30 17.03
CA GLY A 60 28.06 31.50 18.16
C GLY A 60 26.95 30.67 18.81
N VAL A 61 27.34 29.66 19.58
CA VAL A 61 26.41 28.73 20.25
C VAL A 61 25.71 29.44 21.41
N THR A 62 24.38 29.46 21.37
CA THR A 62 23.51 29.90 22.47
C THR A 62 22.56 28.75 22.82
N ASP A 63 22.11 28.67 24.08
CA ASP A 63 21.20 27.62 24.58
C ASP A 63 19.93 27.50 23.71
N ASP A 64 19.34 28.64 23.31
CA ASP A 64 18.17 28.69 22.43
C ASP A 64 18.46 28.12 21.03
N LEU A 65 19.63 28.45 20.45
CA LEU A 65 20.05 27.94 19.14
C LEU A 65 20.34 26.45 19.20
N GLN A 66 20.92 25.98 20.29
CA GLN A 66 21.20 24.56 20.51
C GLN A 66 19.91 23.75 20.66
N GLN A 67 18.89 24.31 21.32
CA GLN A 67 17.57 23.70 21.40
C GLN A 67 16.85 23.69 20.04
N LEU A 68 17.00 24.75 19.24
CA LEU A 68 16.48 24.79 17.88
C LEU A 68 17.14 23.75 16.97
N ASP A 69 18.47 23.62 17.01
CA ASP A 69 19.21 22.62 16.26
C ASP A 69 18.77 21.19 16.64
N TYR A 70 18.67 20.89 17.94
CA TYR A 70 18.17 19.60 18.41
C TYR A 70 16.78 19.26 17.84
N ASN A 71 15.87 20.23 17.85
CA ASN A 71 14.52 20.05 17.31
C ASN A 71 14.53 19.83 15.79
N ALA A 72 15.34 20.57 15.05
CA ALA A 72 15.48 20.44 13.61
C ALA A 72 16.08 19.07 13.22
N GLN A 73 17.13 18.62 13.93
CA GLN A 73 17.71 17.29 13.73
C GLN A 73 16.73 16.16 14.08
N LEU A 74 15.92 16.33 15.12
CA LEU A 74 14.86 15.38 15.48
C LEU A 74 13.79 15.29 14.40
N ILE A 75 13.39 16.42 13.80
CA ILE A 75 12.45 16.47 12.68
C ILE A 75 13.07 15.76 11.47
N LEU A 76 14.30 16.10 11.08
CA LEU A 76 15.01 15.45 9.97
C LEU A 76 15.09 13.93 10.16
N THR A 77 15.47 13.47 11.35
CA THR A 77 15.56 12.04 11.69
C THR A 77 14.22 11.33 11.50
N LYS A 78 13.12 11.93 11.96
CA LYS A 78 11.77 11.38 11.80
C LYS A 78 11.35 11.35 10.34
N THR A 79 11.63 12.41 9.58
CA THR A 79 11.28 12.50 8.15
C THR A 79 12.04 11.47 7.32
N LEU A 80 13.34 11.27 7.61
CA LEU A 80 14.16 10.22 6.98
C LEU A 80 13.65 8.82 7.31
N LEU A 81 13.23 8.56 8.56
CA LEU A 81 12.64 7.27 8.93
C LEU A 81 11.35 6.99 8.15
N ARG A 82 10.50 8.00 7.97
CA ARG A 82 9.28 7.89 7.15
C ARG A 82 9.58 7.65 5.67
N GLN A 83 10.58 8.34 5.12
CA GLN A 83 11.03 8.13 3.74
C GLN A 83 11.51 6.69 3.52
N ASP A 84 12.29 6.16 4.46
CA ASP A 84 12.78 4.79 4.44
C ASP A 84 11.65 3.75 4.53
N GLN A 85 10.66 3.96 5.41
CA GLN A 85 9.43 3.15 5.45
C GLN A 85 8.65 3.20 4.14
N PHE A 86 8.42 4.40 3.60
CA PHE A 86 7.71 4.59 2.34
C PHE A 86 8.36 3.81 1.19
N TRP A 87 9.68 3.88 1.06
CA TRP A 87 10.38 3.16 0.00
C TRP A 87 10.41 1.65 0.22
N ARG A 88 10.47 1.17 1.47
CA ARG A 88 10.32 -0.26 1.78
C ARG A 88 8.96 -0.80 1.36
N ASP A 89 7.89 -0.13 1.76
CA ASP A 89 6.51 -0.52 1.46
C ASP A 89 6.28 -0.53 -0.06
N LYS A 90 6.73 0.54 -0.73
CA LYS A 90 6.65 0.67 -2.20
C LYS A 90 7.46 -0.41 -2.92
N ALA A 91 8.60 -0.82 -2.36
CA ALA A 91 9.42 -1.89 -2.91
C ALA A 91 8.89 -3.31 -2.58
N ARG A 92 7.94 -3.48 -1.65
CA ARG A 92 7.43 -4.78 -1.18
C ARG A 92 8.56 -5.74 -0.76
N VAL A 93 9.49 -5.29 0.08
CA VAL A 93 10.61 -6.10 0.59
C VAL A 93 10.41 -6.36 2.09
N GLN A 94 10.24 -7.63 2.47
CA GLN A 94 9.93 -8.05 3.85
C GLN A 94 11.16 -8.36 4.73
N HIS A 95 12.37 -8.47 4.18
CA HIS A 95 13.56 -8.86 4.95
C HIS A 95 14.67 -7.82 4.79
N PHE A 96 15.19 -7.33 5.91
CA PHE A 96 16.45 -6.60 5.96
C PHE A 96 17.36 -7.19 7.05
N MET A 97 18.59 -7.52 6.66
CA MET A 97 19.71 -7.69 7.59
C MET A 97 20.28 -6.29 7.88
N GLN A 98 20.37 -5.96 9.16
CA GLN A 98 20.84 -4.68 9.70
C GLN A 98 22.11 -4.14 9.02
N GLY A 99 22.06 -2.92 8.50
CA GLY A 99 23.24 -2.21 7.98
C GLY A 99 22.92 -1.18 6.88
N ASP A 100 22.88 0.10 7.28
CA ASP A 100 22.71 1.33 6.48
C ASP A 100 21.34 1.57 5.81
N ARG A 101 20.90 2.85 5.80
CA ARG A 101 19.60 3.31 5.25
C ARG A 101 19.66 3.26 3.72
N ASN A 102 19.46 2.08 3.15
CA ASN A 102 19.61 1.82 1.72
C ASN A 102 18.37 2.29 0.90
N THR A 103 17.92 3.53 1.13
CA THR A 103 16.80 4.16 0.40
C THR A 103 17.08 4.22 -1.10
N SER A 104 18.36 4.37 -1.50
CA SER A 104 18.78 4.33 -2.90
C SER A 104 18.57 2.95 -3.55
N TYR A 105 18.79 1.86 -2.81
CA TYR A 105 18.49 0.50 -3.25
C TYR A 105 16.99 0.29 -3.42
N TYR A 106 16.17 0.69 -2.43
CA TYR A 106 14.72 0.54 -2.53
C TYR A 106 14.12 1.41 -3.64
N HIS A 107 14.62 2.63 -3.80
CA HIS A 107 14.25 3.51 -4.91
C HIS A 107 14.60 2.88 -6.26
N ARG A 108 15.81 2.32 -6.39
CA ARG A 108 16.25 1.60 -7.60
C ARG A 108 15.38 0.38 -7.86
N LEU A 109 15.06 -0.41 -6.84
CA LEU A 109 14.23 -1.60 -6.95
C LEU A 109 12.79 -1.24 -7.32
N ALA A 110 12.21 -0.20 -6.71
CA ALA A 110 10.89 0.31 -7.05
C ALA A 110 10.85 0.82 -8.50
N LYS A 111 11.91 1.50 -8.96
CA LYS A 111 12.03 1.94 -10.36
C LYS A 111 12.13 0.76 -11.32
N ILE A 112 12.94 -0.26 -11.01
CA ILE A 112 13.01 -1.49 -11.80
C ILE A 112 11.63 -2.16 -11.88
N LYS A 113 10.94 -2.33 -10.74
CA LYS A 113 9.60 -2.92 -10.70
C LYS A 113 8.57 -2.11 -11.50
N ALA A 114 8.65 -0.77 -11.48
CA ALA A 114 7.76 0.08 -12.25
C ALA A 114 7.97 -0.12 -13.76
N VAL A 115 9.22 -0.18 -14.21
CA VAL A 115 9.57 -0.42 -15.62
C VAL A 115 9.19 -1.84 -16.05
N THR A 116 9.49 -2.87 -15.25
CA THR A 116 9.21 -4.27 -15.63
C THR A 116 7.73 -4.63 -15.60
N LYS A 117 6.90 -3.89 -14.84
CA LYS A 117 5.45 -4.10 -14.81
C LYS A 117 4.71 -3.41 -15.96
N GLN A 118 5.37 -2.53 -16.71
CA GLN A 118 4.73 -1.85 -17.83
C GLN A 118 4.61 -2.82 -19.01
N ILE A 119 3.37 -3.00 -19.49
CA ILE A 119 3.10 -3.78 -20.70
C ILE A 119 3.38 -2.87 -21.90
N HIS A 120 4.53 -3.07 -22.55
CA HIS A 120 4.93 -2.29 -23.73
C HIS A 120 4.34 -2.81 -25.03
N PHE A 121 4.11 -4.12 -25.10
CA PHE A 121 3.53 -4.77 -26.27
C PHE A 121 2.53 -5.82 -25.82
N LEU A 122 1.40 -5.89 -26.52
CA LEU A 122 0.38 -6.89 -26.31
C LEU A 122 0.06 -7.56 -27.64
N ASN A 123 0.19 -8.88 -27.70
CA ASN A 123 -0.20 -9.62 -28.89
C ASN A 123 -1.72 -9.87 -28.86
N SER A 124 -2.42 -9.38 -29.88
CA SER A 124 -3.86 -9.54 -30.09
C SER A 124 -4.11 -10.39 -31.34
N ASP A 125 -5.32 -10.88 -31.51
CA ASP A 125 -5.76 -11.62 -32.71
C ASP A 125 -5.59 -10.82 -34.01
N THR A 126 -5.57 -9.49 -33.90
CA THR A 126 -5.39 -8.54 -35.02
C THR A 126 -3.93 -8.07 -35.19
N GLY A 127 -2.99 -8.59 -34.39
CA GLY A 127 -1.57 -8.22 -34.41
C GLY A 127 -1.05 -7.64 -33.10
N VAL A 128 0.18 -7.11 -33.13
CA VAL A 128 0.87 -6.58 -31.93
C VAL A 128 0.48 -5.12 -31.69
N LEU A 129 -0.12 -4.85 -30.54
CA LEU A 129 -0.41 -3.52 -30.03
C LEU A 129 0.81 -2.98 -29.29
N SER A 130 1.20 -1.72 -29.57
CA SER A 130 2.32 -1.02 -28.91
C SER A 130 1.93 0.31 -28.29
N ASN A 131 0.72 0.81 -28.58
CA ASN A 131 0.18 2.03 -28.01
C ASN A 131 -0.49 1.74 -26.65
N SER A 132 -0.11 2.49 -25.61
CA SER A 132 -0.63 2.29 -24.25
C SER A 132 -2.16 2.39 -24.16
N THR A 133 -2.78 3.34 -24.88
CA THR A 133 -4.23 3.55 -24.87
C THR A 133 -4.96 2.41 -25.59
N GLU A 134 -4.37 1.88 -26.66
CA GLU A 134 -4.93 0.73 -27.38
C GLU A 134 -4.83 -0.55 -26.54
N ILE A 135 -3.70 -0.76 -25.86
CA ILE A 135 -3.50 -1.87 -24.93
C ILE A 135 -4.53 -1.82 -23.80
N GLU A 136 -4.73 -0.66 -23.18
CA GLU A 136 -5.71 -0.47 -22.12
C GLU A 136 -7.13 -0.77 -22.60
N ASN A 137 -7.54 -0.18 -23.73
CA ASN A 137 -8.86 -0.42 -24.32
C ASN A 137 -9.07 -1.89 -24.69
N HIS A 138 -8.05 -2.55 -25.25
CA HIS A 138 -8.11 -3.96 -25.61
C HIS A 138 -8.30 -4.84 -24.37
N ILE A 139 -7.51 -4.64 -23.32
CA ILE A 139 -7.63 -5.38 -22.06
C ILE A 139 -9.02 -5.19 -21.45
N VAL A 140 -9.49 -3.95 -21.36
CA VAL A 140 -10.81 -3.62 -20.80
C VAL A 140 -11.92 -4.28 -21.60
N ASN A 141 -11.87 -4.20 -22.94
CA ASN A 141 -12.89 -4.79 -23.81
C ASN A 141 -12.89 -6.31 -23.75
N TYR A 142 -11.71 -6.93 -23.73
CA TYR A 142 -11.57 -8.38 -23.56
C TYR A 142 -12.23 -8.86 -22.26
N PHE A 143 -11.87 -8.24 -21.13
CA PHE A 143 -12.43 -8.64 -19.84
C PHE A 143 -13.93 -8.31 -19.71
N LYS A 144 -14.39 -7.18 -20.27
CA LYS A 144 -15.83 -6.89 -20.38
C LYS A 144 -16.55 -7.96 -21.18
N ALA A 145 -15.99 -8.43 -22.30
CA ALA A 145 -16.63 -9.45 -23.12
C ALA A 145 -16.79 -10.79 -22.37
N ILE A 146 -15.77 -11.22 -21.61
CA ILE A 146 -15.85 -12.50 -20.89
C ILE A 146 -16.68 -12.42 -19.60
N PHE A 147 -16.69 -11.27 -18.90
CA PHE A 147 -17.40 -11.13 -17.63
C PHE A 147 -18.82 -10.56 -17.78
N CYS A 148 -19.08 -9.75 -18.81
CA CYS A 148 -20.40 -9.20 -19.11
C CYS A 148 -21.08 -9.88 -20.30
N GLY A 149 -20.43 -10.86 -20.92
CA GLY A 149 -21.04 -11.69 -21.96
C GLY A 149 -22.20 -12.52 -21.40
N ALA A 150 -23.15 -12.88 -22.26
CA ALA A 150 -24.17 -13.85 -21.89
C ALA A 150 -23.48 -15.17 -21.55
N ASN A 151 -23.49 -15.54 -20.26
CA ASN A 151 -23.06 -16.85 -19.81
C ASN A 151 -24.00 -17.90 -20.40
N SER A 152 -23.71 -18.36 -21.62
CA SER A 152 -24.35 -19.56 -22.17
C SER A 152 -23.71 -20.76 -21.48
N CYS A 153 -24.08 -20.96 -20.22
CA CYS A 153 -23.75 -22.17 -19.49
C CYS A 153 -24.57 -23.30 -20.12
N LEU A 154 -24.09 -23.85 -21.24
CA LEU A 154 -24.55 -25.15 -21.70
C LEU A 154 -24.14 -26.12 -20.60
N VAL A 155 -25.13 -26.70 -19.92
CA VAL A 155 -24.90 -27.73 -18.91
C VAL A 155 -24.21 -28.88 -19.62
N ASN A 156 -22.89 -28.95 -19.46
CA ASN A 156 -22.08 -29.97 -20.07
C ASN A 156 -21.80 -31.06 -19.02
N ASN A 157 -22.52 -32.17 -19.14
CA ASN A 157 -22.38 -33.31 -18.26
C ASN A 157 -21.03 -34.05 -18.41
N MET A 158 -20.08 -33.57 -19.24
CA MET A 158 -18.74 -34.15 -19.36
C MET A 158 -18.02 -34.28 -18.02
N VAL A 159 -18.15 -33.29 -17.13
CA VAL A 159 -17.49 -33.31 -15.82
C VAL A 159 -18.09 -34.40 -14.93
N ASN A 160 -19.43 -34.45 -14.82
CA ASN A 160 -20.13 -35.51 -14.06
C ASN A 160 -19.88 -36.92 -14.61
N ASN A 161 -19.65 -37.06 -15.92
CA ASN A 161 -19.47 -38.35 -16.56
C ASN A 161 -18.00 -38.83 -16.54
N SER A 162 -17.04 -37.92 -16.36
CA SER A 162 -15.60 -38.23 -16.47
C SER A 162 -14.85 -38.14 -15.14
N ILE A 163 -15.39 -37.43 -14.15
CA ILE A 163 -14.77 -37.25 -12.84
C ILE A 163 -15.65 -37.96 -11.80
N PRO A 164 -15.14 -39.00 -11.11
CA PRO A 164 -15.87 -39.62 -10.03
C PRO A 164 -16.06 -38.63 -8.88
N SER A 165 -17.29 -38.55 -8.34
CA SER A 165 -17.58 -37.71 -7.17
C SER A 165 -16.85 -38.27 -5.95
N THR A 166 -15.83 -37.54 -5.49
CA THR A 166 -15.06 -37.86 -4.27
C THR A 166 -15.54 -37.09 -3.04
N VAL A 167 -16.36 -36.05 -3.25
CA VAL A 167 -16.97 -35.26 -2.17
C VAL A 167 -18.22 -35.99 -1.72
N THR A 168 -18.26 -36.35 -0.44
CA THR A 168 -19.43 -36.97 0.19
C THR A 168 -20.51 -35.94 0.46
N ASP A 169 -21.73 -36.40 0.72
CA ASP A 169 -22.82 -35.50 1.13
C ASP A 169 -22.49 -34.81 2.47
N GLU A 170 -21.77 -35.49 3.36
CA GLU A 170 -21.27 -34.88 4.60
C GLU A 170 -20.24 -33.77 4.33
N ASP A 171 -19.30 -33.98 3.41
CA ASP A 171 -18.31 -32.97 3.03
C ASP A 171 -19.00 -31.75 2.41
N ASN A 172 -19.98 -31.96 1.53
CA ASN A 172 -20.74 -30.87 0.92
C ASN A 172 -21.56 -30.10 1.96
N ALA A 173 -22.19 -30.80 2.91
CA ALA A 173 -22.93 -30.17 4.00
C ALA A 173 -22.00 -29.31 4.88
N MET A 174 -20.76 -29.76 5.11
CA MET A 174 -19.75 -28.99 5.83
C MET A 174 -19.27 -27.77 5.03
N LEU A 175 -18.95 -27.93 3.74
CA LEU A 175 -18.44 -26.85 2.87
C LEU A 175 -19.47 -25.76 2.54
N THR A 176 -20.75 -26.10 2.58
CA THR A 176 -21.86 -25.16 2.34
C THR A 176 -22.42 -24.53 3.63
N LEU A 177 -21.88 -24.92 4.79
CA LEU A 177 -22.25 -24.34 6.07
C LEU A 177 -21.87 -22.85 6.11
N VAL A 178 -22.74 -22.03 6.68
CA VAL A 178 -22.41 -20.62 6.95
C VAL A 178 -21.30 -20.58 8.00
N PRO A 179 -20.14 -19.96 7.72
CA PRO A 179 -19.01 -19.96 8.65
C PRO A 179 -19.37 -19.22 9.93
N PHE A 180 -18.78 -19.67 11.05
CA PHE A 180 -19.01 -19.04 12.35
C PHE A 180 -18.23 -17.72 12.47
N LEU A 181 -18.71 -16.82 13.33
CA LEU A 181 -18.07 -15.52 13.55
C LEU A 181 -16.61 -15.68 14.02
N GLU A 182 -16.35 -16.69 14.83
CA GLU A 182 -15.02 -17.06 15.33
C GLU A 182 -14.08 -17.49 14.18
N GLU A 183 -14.57 -18.26 13.22
CA GLU A 183 -13.79 -18.71 12.06
C GLU A 183 -13.48 -17.55 11.11
N ILE A 184 -14.46 -16.68 10.87
CA ILE A 184 -14.28 -15.45 10.09
C ILE A 184 -13.20 -14.59 10.76
N LYS A 185 -13.31 -14.40 12.08
CA LYS A 185 -12.33 -13.62 12.85
C LYS A 185 -10.94 -14.26 12.76
N ALA A 186 -10.80 -15.54 13.07
CA ALA A 186 -9.53 -16.25 13.03
C ALA A 186 -8.87 -16.14 11.65
N SER A 187 -9.65 -16.32 10.58
CA SER A 187 -9.18 -16.19 9.20
C SER A 187 -8.69 -14.77 8.90
N VAL A 188 -9.48 -13.74 9.25
CA VAL A 188 -9.09 -12.33 9.06
C VAL A 188 -7.80 -11.98 9.80
N PHE A 189 -7.60 -12.50 11.01
CA PHE A 189 -6.39 -12.26 11.80
C PHE A 189 -5.20 -13.15 11.40
N ALA A 190 -5.45 -14.26 10.70
CA ALA A 190 -4.42 -15.11 10.09
C ALA A 190 -3.93 -14.56 8.73
N LEU A 191 -4.70 -13.67 8.10
CA LEU A 191 -4.24 -12.94 6.92
C LEU A 191 -3.06 -12.04 7.29
N ASN A 192 -2.05 -12.04 6.42
CA ASN A 192 -0.84 -11.25 6.63
C ASN A 192 -1.19 -9.75 6.67
N GLY A 193 -0.88 -9.07 7.79
CA GLY A 193 -1.20 -7.65 7.99
C GLY A 193 -0.49 -6.69 7.02
N ASP A 194 0.55 -7.17 6.34
CA ASP A 194 1.28 -6.44 5.28
C ASP A 194 0.81 -6.81 3.85
N GLY A 195 -0.13 -7.75 3.73
CA GLY A 195 -0.79 -8.09 2.48
C GLY A 195 -1.99 -7.18 2.25
N ALA A 196 -2.09 -6.61 1.04
CA ALA A 196 -3.27 -5.83 0.66
C ALA A 196 -4.55 -6.71 0.69
N PRO A 197 -5.73 -6.14 1.03
CA PRO A 197 -7.01 -6.78 0.76
C PRO A 197 -7.22 -6.99 -0.75
#